data_AF-H1KBS9-F1
#
_entry.id   AF-H1KBS9-F1
#
_cell.length_a   1.000
_cell.length_b   1.000
_cell.length_c   1.000
_cell.angle_alpha   90.00
_cell.angle_beta   90.00
_cell.angle_gamma   90.00
#
_symmetry.space_group_name_H-M   'P 1'
#
loop_
_entity.id
_entity.type
_entity.pdbx_description
1 polymer ?
#
loop_
_entity_poly.entity_id
_entity_poly.type
_entity_poly.pdbx_seq_one_letter_code
_entity_poly.pdbx_strand_id
1 'polypeptide(L)'
;MDTKGFPKPINDTQRDFLRLCELGGGARGGPPRGKALEVLRASGKSLNMLAHAEAQTHLAAYPGANPWHLCFAIGLSWGHLARLDVDFTGAVAGVLANWNSGDLAAAKSFHMERGPEPIEQSLRGAHNLFGRVILPKTLPSTLDRLDTAQQRWISPILTGSDRPRYIGNWNATAMFMAALFAQPSLAALQTEPRPMLPPGVVSVNEVEIRGGVGAAIGQAA
;
A
#
# COMPACT_ATOMS: atom_id res chain seq x y z
N MET A 1 3.86 -14.76 29.78
CA MET A 1 5.15 -14.73 29.05
C MET A 1 5.97 -13.63 29.67
N ASP A 2 7.06 -14.01 30.32
CA ASP A 2 8.01 -13.11 30.95
C ASP A 2 9.00 -12.65 29.88
N THR A 3 8.93 -11.39 29.42
CA THR A 3 9.47 -10.99 28.11
C THR A 3 10.99 -10.79 28.07
N LYS A 4 11.78 -11.21 29.08
CA LYS A 4 13.26 -11.09 29.12
C LYS A 4 13.82 -9.76 28.55
N GLY A 5 13.14 -8.63 28.80
CA GLY A 5 13.54 -7.30 28.31
C GLY A 5 13.05 -6.91 26.90
N PHE A 6 12.29 -7.75 26.21
CA PHE A 6 11.62 -7.42 24.95
C PHE A 6 10.27 -6.69 25.18
N PRO A 7 9.87 -5.79 24.26
CA PRO A 7 8.54 -5.20 24.28
C PRO A 7 7.44 -6.26 24.21
N LYS A 8 6.27 -5.94 24.77
CA LYS A 8 5.08 -6.80 24.65
C LYS A 8 4.68 -6.92 23.17
N PRO A 9 4.55 -8.14 22.62
CA PRO A 9 4.20 -8.30 21.22
C PRO A 9 2.76 -7.86 20.95
N ILE A 10 2.57 -7.06 19.91
CA ILE A 10 1.26 -6.52 19.50
C ILE A 10 0.60 -7.30 18.36
N ASN A 11 1.32 -8.24 17.73
CA ASN A 11 0.79 -9.12 16.68
C ASN A 11 1.42 -10.52 16.73
N ASP A 12 0.88 -11.46 15.94
CA ASP A 12 1.37 -12.85 15.87
C ASP A 12 2.81 -12.95 15.40
N THR A 13 3.21 -12.17 14.39
CA THR A 13 4.58 -12.16 13.89
C THR A 13 5.59 -11.80 14.98
N GLN A 14 5.28 -10.80 15.81
CA GLN A 14 6.12 -10.42 16.94
C GLN A 14 6.12 -11.48 18.04
N ARG A 15 4.98 -12.16 18.28
CA ARG A 15 4.91 -13.30 19.22
C ARG A 15 5.80 -14.45 18.75
N ASP A 16 5.71 -14.82 17.48
CA ASP A 16 6.50 -15.90 16.89
C ASP A 16 7.99 -15.57 16.86
N PHE A 17 8.34 -14.33 16.51
CA PHE A 17 9.72 -13.87 16.55
C PHE A 17 10.28 -13.86 17.99
N LEU A 18 9.51 -13.36 18.96
CA LEU A 18 9.90 -13.37 20.37
C LEU A 18 10.14 -14.80 20.87
N ARG A 19 9.27 -15.74 20.51
CA ARG A 19 9.45 -17.17 20.82
C ARG A 19 10.76 -17.72 20.25
N LEU A 20 11.13 -17.35 19.02
CA LEU A 20 12.42 -17.75 18.44
C LEU A 20 13.60 -17.11 19.18
N CYS A 21 13.48 -15.85 19.63
CA CYS A 21 14.50 -15.21 20.46
C CYS A 21 14.68 -15.91 21.82
N GLU A 22 13.59 -16.35 22.44
CA GLU A 22 13.62 -17.08 23.71
C GLU A 22 14.29 -18.46 23.58
N LEU A 23 14.08 -19.14 22.44
CA LEU A 23 14.67 -20.45 22.14
C LEU A 23 16.16 -20.36 21.74
N GLY A 24 16.62 -19.20 21.25
CA GLY A 24 17.98 -19.00 20.78
C GLY A 24 18.35 -19.90 19.58
N GLY A 25 19.62 -20.30 19.47
CA GLY A 25 20.11 -21.21 18.43
C GLY A 25 20.83 -20.54 17.24
N GLY A 26 20.94 -19.21 17.23
CA GLY A 26 21.81 -18.46 16.34
C GLY A 26 23.20 -18.25 16.93
N ALA A 27 24.17 -17.88 16.08
CA ALA A 27 25.58 -17.74 16.43
C ALA A 27 25.90 -16.77 17.59
N ARG A 28 24.96 -15.88 17.97
CA ARG A 28 25.10 -14.94 19.10
C ARG A 28 23.96 -15.07 20.13
N GLY A 29 23.32 -16.24 20.20
CA GLY A 29 22.21 -16.49 21.14
C GLY A 29 20.84 -15.97 20.69
N GLY A 30 20.76 -15.27 19.56
CA GLY A 30 19.49 -14.87 18.93
C GLY A 30 18.84 -15.99 18.10
N PRO A 31 17.73 -15.71 17.40
CA PRO A 31 17.04 -16.70 16.58
C PRO A 31 17.89 -17.11 15.36
N PRO A 32 17.81 -18.36 14.87
CA PRO A 32 18.46 -18.79 13.65
C PRO A 32 17.94 -17.97 12.45
N ARG A 33 18.85 -17.46 11.60
CA ARG A 33 18.48 -16.60 10.46
C ARG A 33 17.41 -17.22 9.56
N GLY A 34 17.51 -18.52 9.28
CA GLY A 34 16.51 -19.22 8.45
C GLY A 34 15.10 -19.18 9.06
N LYS A 35 14.99 -19.35 10.39
CA LYS A 35 13.71 -19.30 11.11
C LYS A 35 13.13 -17.90 11.19
N ALA A 36 13.97 -16.89 11.39
CA ALA A 36 13.53 -15.50 11.31
C ALA A 36 12.99 -15.15 9.91
N LEU A 37 13.64 -15.63 8.84
CA LEU A 37 13.16 -15.45 7.47
C LEU A 37 11.84 -16.20 7.20
N GLU A 38 11.65 -17.40 7.76
CA GLU A 38 10.39 -18.13 7.69
C GLU A 38 9.24 -17.35 8.35
N VAL A 39 9.45 -16.75 9.53
CA VAL A 39 8.45 -15.91 10.21
C VAL A 39 8.10 -14.69 9.38
N LEU A 40 9.09 -13.99 8.82
CA LEU A 40 8.85 -12.85 7.94
C LEU A 40 8.06 -13.26 6.68
N ARG A 41 8.39 -14.41 6.08
CA ARG A 41 7.67 -14.95 4.91
C ARG A 41 6.22 -15.29 5.25
N ALA A 42 5.98 -15.94 6.39
CA ALA A 42 4.64 -16.26 6.86
C ALA A 42 3.82 -14.99 7.12
N SER A 43 4.42 -14.00 7.80
CA SER A 43 3.80 -12.69 8.03
C SER A 43 3.43 -12.00 6.72
N GLY A 44 4.32 -11.99 5.73
CA GLY A 44 4.05 -11.41 4.42
C GLY A 44 2.89 -12.09 3.71
N LYS A 45 2.79 -13.43 3.77
CA LYS A 45 1.65 -14.17 3.20
C LYS A 45 0.33 -13.79 3.86
N SER A 46 0.30 -13.70 5.19
CA SER A 46 -0.90 -13.29 5.93
C SER A 46 -1.31 -11.86 5.60
N LEU A 47 -0.36 -10.93 5.51
CA LEU A 47 -0.62 -9.55 5.08
C LEU A 47 -1.19 -9.50 3.66
N ASN A 48 -0.66 -10.30 2.73
CA ASN A 48 -1.17 -10.35 1.36
C ASN A 48 -2.62 -10.85 1.30
N MET A 49 -2.99 -11.84 2.13
CA MET A 49 -4.38 -12.32 2.19
C MET A 49 -5.33 -11.26 2.75
N LEU A 50 -4.91 -10.53 3.79
CA LEU A 50 -5.69 -9.44 4.36
C LEU A 50 -5.86 -8.30 3.35
N ALA A 51 -4.76 -7.85 2.74
CA ALA A 51 -4.79 -6.80 1.72
C ALA A 51 -5.65 -7.20 0.51
N HIS A 52 -5.64 -8.48 0.12
CA HIS A 52 -6.54 -9.00 -0.92
C HIS A 52 -8.01 -8.89 -0.53
N ALA A 53 -8.38 -9.36 0.67
CA ALA A 53 -9.76 -9.31 1.15
C ALA A 53 -10.27 -7.86 1.29
N GLU A 54 -9.43 -6.96 1.80
CA GLU A 54 -9.72 -5.53 1.87
C GLU A 54 -9.93 -4.94 0.47
N ALA A 55 -8.97 -5.13 -0.45
CA ALA A 55 -9.09 -4.59 -1.80
C ALA A 55 -10.36 -5.08 -2.52
N GLN A 56 -10.66 -6.38 -2.42
CA GLN A 56 -11.88 -6.96 -3.00
C GLN A 56 -13.15 -6.35 -2.41
N THR A 57 -13.21 -6.17 -1.09
CA THR A 57 -14.38 -5.57 -0.42
C THR A 57 -14.66 -4.17 -0.96
N HIS A 58 -13.62 -3.35 -1.08
CA HIS A 58 -13.73 -1.97 -1.53
C HIS A 58 -14.07 -1.86 -3.02
N LEU A 59 -13.49 -2.72 -3.88
CA LEU A 59 -13.81 -2.75 -5.31
C LEU A 59 -15.24 -3.24 -5.56
N ALA A 60 -15.69 -4.25 -4.81
CA ALA A 60 -17.03 -4.81 -4.95
C ALA A 60 -18.14 -3.84 -4.49
N ALA A 61 -17.84 -2.93 -3.55
CA ALA A 61 -18.80 -1.94 -3.08
C ALA A 61 -19.16 -0.88 -4.13
N TYR A 62 -18.27 -0.61 -5.10
CA TYR A 62 -18.45 0.44 -6.11
C TYR A 62 -18.14 -0.05 -7.53
N PRO A 63 -18.90 -1.03 -8.07
CA PRO A 63 -18.59 -1.68 -9.34
C PRO A 63 -18.69 -0.74 -10.56
N GLY A 64 -19.40 0.39 -10.42
CA GLY A 64 -19.51 1.41 -11.47
C GLY A 64 -18.46 2.53 -11.39
N ALA A 65 -17.65 2.57 -10.33
CA ALA A 65 -16.62 3.60 -10.18
C ALA A 65 -15.36 3.26 -10.99
N ASN A 66 -14.53 4.27 -11.27
CA ASN A 66 -13.22 4.05 -11.86
C ASN A 66 -12.34 3.24 -10.87
N PRO A 67 -11.86 2.04 -11.23
CA PRO A 67 -11.14 1.18 -10.31
C PRO A 67 -9.83 1.81 -9.81
N TRP A 68 -9.19 2.67 -10.60
CA TRP A 68 -7.98 3.37 -10.16
C TRP A 68 -8.26 4.38 -9.05
N HIS A 69 -9.43 5.01 -9.03
CA HIS A 69 -9.82 5.91 -7.94
C HIS A 69 -10.02 5.11 -6.64
N LEU A 70 -10.63 3.92 -6.74
CA LEU A 70 -10.79 3.02 -5.60
C LEU A 70 -9.43 2.54 -5.06
N CYS A 71 -8.55 2.09 -5.95
CA CYS A 71 -7.19 1.68 -5.58
C CYS A 71 -6.39 2.84 -4.97
N PHE A 72 -6.57 4.07 -5.47
CA PHE A 72 -5.93 5.24 -4.90
C PHE A 72 -6.43 5.52 -3.48
N ALA A 73 -7.73 5.42 -3.23
CA ALA A 73 -8.33 5.59 -1.90
C ALA A 73 -7.78 4.57 -0.90
N ILE A 74 -7.75 3.29 -1.27
CA ILE A 74 -7.16 2.21 -0.44
C ILE A 74 -5.70 2.55 -0.11
N GLY A 75 -4.94 3.05 -1.09
CA GLY A 75 -3.56 3.49 -0.88
C GLY A 75 -3.42 4.62 0.14
N LEU A 76 -4.36 5.56 0.20
CA LEU A 76 -4.39 6.61 1.24
C LEU A 76 -4.60 6.02 2.64
N SER A 77 -5.47 5.01 2.76
CA SER A 77 -5.73 4.33 4.03
C SER A 77 -4.53 3.48 4.48
N TRP A 78 -3.92 2.72 3.58
CA TRP A 78 -2.68 1.97 3.87
C TRP A 78 -1.49 2.88 4.18
N GLY A 79 -1.50 4.12 3.65
CA GLY A 79 -0.56 5.18 4.02
C GLY A 79 -0.87 5.88 5.33
N HIS A 80 -1.88 5.43 6.08
CA HIS A 80 -2.30 5.96 7.37
C HIS A 80 -2.74 7.44 7.33
N LEU A 81 -3.28 7.89 6.19
CA LEU A 81 -3.84 9.24 6.06
C LEU A 81 -5.33 9.28 6.45
N ALA A 82 -6.02 8.18 6.21
CA ALA A 82 -7.43 8.01 6.47
C ALA A 82 -7.68 6.62 7.06
N ARG A 83 -8.77 6.50 7.82
CA ARG A 83 -9.27 5.19 8.22
C ARG A 83 -9.57 4.35 6.97
N LEU A 84 -9.29 3.04 7.02
CA LEU A 84 -9.71 2.12 5.97
C LEU A 84 -11.20 1.86 6.11
N ASP A 85 -11.99 2.52 5.26
CA ASP A 85 -13.45 2.48 5.29
C ASP A 85 -14.01 2.50 3.85
N VAL A 86 -15.11 1.79 3.64
CA VAL A 86 -15.77 1.71 2.34
C VAL A 86 -16.38 3.07 1.97
N ASP A 87 -16.99 3.78 2.92
CA ASP A 87 -17.59 5.09 2.69
C ASP A 87 -16.53 6.15 2.32
N PHE A 88 -15.36 6.07 2.95
CA PHE A 88 -14.19 6.88 2.55
C PHE A 88 -13.82 6.61 1.09
N THR A 89 -13.80 5.34 0.69
CA THR A 89 -13.45 4.93 -0.67
C THR A 89 -14.44 5.46 -1.70
N GLY A 90 -15.75 5.40 -1.39
CA GLY A 90 -16.80 5.99 -2.22
C GLY A 90 -16.65 7.51 -2.36
N ALA A 91 -16.42 8.22 -1.24
CA ALA A 91 -16.20 9.67 -1.25
C ALA A 91 -14.97 10.06 -2.10
N VAL A 92 -13.85 9.36 -1.93
CA VAL A 92 -12.65 9.61 -2.76
C VAL A 92 -12.94 9.35 -4.24
N ALA A 93 -13.65 8.27 -4.57
CA ALA A 93 -14.02 7.97 -5.94
C ALA A 93 -14.88 9.07 -6.57
N GLY A 94 -15.84 9.61 -5.81
CA GLY A 94 -16.68 10.74 -6.18
C GLY A 94 -15.87 12.01 -6.46
N VAL A 95 -14.99 12.42 -5.54
CA VAL A 95 -14.10 13.58 -5.72
C VAL A 95 -13.22 13.44 -6.96
N LEU A 96 -12.63 12.26 -7.17
CA LEU A 96 -11.72 12.05 -8.30
C LEU A 96 -12.45 11.94 -9.64
N ALA A 97 -13.68 11.44 -9.65
CA ALA A 97 -14.53 11.41 -10.85
C ALA A 97 -15.00 12.82 -11.25
N ASN A 98 -15.38 13.64 -10.27
CA ASN A 98 -15.76 15.02 -10.47
C ASN A 98 -15.48 15.82 -9.19
N TRP A 99 -14.54 16.77 -9.27
CA TRP A 99 -14.13 17.54 -8.10
C TRP A 99 -15.32 18.30 -7.50
N ASN A 100 -15.75 17.90 -6.31
CA ASN A 100 -16.95 18.44 -5.66
C ASN A 100 -16.75 18.60 -4.15
N SER A 101 -17.45 19.57 -3.55
CA SER A 101 -17.28 19.93 -2.14
C SER A 101 -17.92 18.94 -1.17
N GLY A 102 -18.98 18.26 -1.57
CA GLY A 102 -19.70 17.30 -0.73
C GLY A 102 -18.86 16.06 -0.43
N ASP A 103 -18.39 15.39 -1.47
CA ASP A 103 -17.53 14.21 -1.33
C ASP A 103 -16.16 14.58 -0.74
N LEU A 104 -15.65 15.79 -1.03
CA LEU A 104 -14.40 16.25 -0.42
C LEU A 104 -14.55 16.42 1.10
N ALA A 105 -15.66 17.02 1.56
CA ALA A 105 -15.95 17.15 2.98
C ALA A 105 -16.13 15.77 3.63
N ALA A 106 -16.84 14.85 2.97
CA ALA A 106 -17.01 13.48 3.42
C ALA A 106 -15.66 12.76 3.55
N ALA A 107 -14.83 12.75 2.50
CA ALA A 107 -13.51 12.11 2.51
C ALA A 107 -12.60 12.66 3.62
N LYS A 108 -12.59 13.98 3.81
CA LYS A 108 -11.81 14.65 4.87
C LYS A 108 -12.22 14.22 6.28
N SER A 109 -13.47 13.81 6.50
CA SER A 109 -13.94 13.38 7.83
C SER A 109 -13.35 12.04 8.31
N PHE A 110 -12.69 11.29 7.42
CA PHE A 110 -12.04 10.02 7.74
C PHE A 110 -10.59 10.18 8.20
N HIS A 111 -10.11 11.42 8.38
CA HIS A 111 -8.75 11.68 8.79
C HIS A 111 -8.36 10.97 10.09
N MET A 112 -7.08 10.63 10.18
CA MET A 112 -6.48 10.11 11.40
C MET A 112 -5.73 11.22 12.13
N GLU A 113 -4.59 10.92 12.76
CA GLU A 113 -3.85 11.81 13.65
C GLU A 113 -3.27 13.04 12.92
N ARG A 114 -3.09 12.96 11.61
CA ARG A 114 -2.52 14.05 10.78
C ARG A 114 -3.54 15.10 10.34
N GLY A 115 -4.82 14.93 10.70
CA GLY A 115 -5.89 15.86 10.32
C GLY A 115 -6.32 15.76 8.86
N PRO A 116 -7.30 16.58 8.43
CA PRO A 116 -7.98 16.44 7.13
C PRO A 116 -7.22 17.04 5.93
N GLU A 117 -6.36 18.03 6.18
CA GLU A 117 -5.57 18.72 5.15
C GLU A 117 -4.76 17.77 4.25
N PRO A 118 -4.03 16.77 4.77
CA PRO A 118 -3.31 15.82 3.94
C PRO A 118 -4.18 14.99 2.97
N ILE A 119 -5.43 14.70 3.33
CA ILE A 119 -6.37 14.03 2.42
C ILE A 119 -6.69 14.95 1.25
N GLU A 120 -7.06 16.21 1.52
CA GLU A 120 -7.38 17.18 0.48
C GLU A 120 -6.22 17.41 -0.48
N GLN A 121 -5.01 17.59 0.04
CA GLN A 121 -3.82 17.81 -0.79
C GLN A 121 -3.49 16.58 -1.66
N SER A 122 -3.68 15.36 -1.13
CA SER A 122 -3.55 14.12 -1.91
C SER A 122 -4.56 14.07 -3.04
N LEU A 123 -5.84 14.35 -2.75
CA LEU A 123 -6.92 14.30 -3.72
C LEU A 123 -6.75 15.35 -4.80
N ARG A 124 -6.33 16.57 -4.45
CA ARG A 124 -6.06 17.65 -5.42
C ARG A 124 -4.97 17.25 -6.40
N GLY A 125 -3.87 16.68 -5.89
CA GLY A 125 -2.79 16.17 -6.73
C GLY A 125 -3.27 15.04 -7.64
N ALA A 126 -4.03 14.09 -7.09
CA ALA A 126 -4.53 12.94 -7.83
C ALA A 126 -5.52 13.35 -8.90
N HIS A 127 -6.49 14.22 -8.60
CA HIS A 127 -7.46 14.73 -9.57
C HIS A 127 -6.75 15.40 -10.76
N ASN A 128 -5.73 16.24 -10.49
CA ASN A 128 -4.91 16.84 -11.54
C ASN A 128 -4.10 15.81 -12.34
N LEU A 129 -3.62 14.73 -11.72
CA LEU A 129 -2.89 13.67 -12.43
C LEU A 129 -3.82 12.80 -13.27
N PHE A 130 -4.97 12.38 -12.74
CA PHE A 130 -5.98 11.61 -13.49
C PHE A 130 -6.54 12.41 -14.68
N GLY A 131 -6.60 13.74 -14.59
CA GLY A 131 -6.95 14.59 -15.73
C GLY A 131 -5.88 14.66 -16.84
N ARG A 132 -4.63 14.28 -16.55
CA ARG A 132 -3.48 14.33 -17.49
C ARG A 132 -3.03 12.96 -17.97
N VAL A 133 -3.13 11.94 -17.11
CA VAL A 133 -2.66 10.58 -17.36
C VAL A 133 -3.82 9.67 -17.69
N ILE A 134 -3.80 9.08 -18.88
CA ILE A 134 -4.79 8.08 -19.30
C ILE A 134 -4.34 6.69 -18.84
N LEU A 135 -5.00 6.19 -17.80
CA LEU A 135 -4.91 4.79 -17.38
C LEU A 135 -5.98 3.92 -18.07
N PRO A 136 -5.78 2.60 -18.17
CA PRO A 136 -6.79 1.69 -18.71
C PRO A 136 -8.13 1.79 -17.95
N LYS A 137 -9.27 1.61 -18.62
CA LYS A 137 -10.59 1.69 -17.97
C LYS A 137 -10.82 0.61 -16.89
N THR A 138 -10.14 -0.51 -17.01
CA THR A 138 -10.20 -1.64 -16.09
C THR A 138 -8.81 -1.95 -15.54
N LEU A 139 -8.75 -2.66 -14.41
CA LEU A 139 -7.47 -3.13 -13.89
C LEU A 139 -6.81 -4.10 -14.91
N PRO A 140 -5.51 -3.97 -15.19
CA PRO A 140 -4.84 -4.83 -16.15
C PRO A 140 -4.71 -6.26 -15.63
N SER A 141 -4.87 -7.23 -16.52
CA SER A 141 -4.80 -8.67 -16.23
C SER A 141 -3.41 -9.29 -16.41
N THR A 142 -2.38 -8.47 -16.65
CA THR A 142 -1.00 -8.92 -16.91
C THR A 142 -0.01 -7.94 -16.26
N LEU A 143 1.14 -8.44 -15.77
CA LEU A 143 2.13 -7.63 -15.05
C LEU A 143 2.72 -6.53 -15.95
N ASP A 144 3.01 -6.81 -17.22
CA ASP A 144 3.55 -5.82 -18.16
C ASP A 144 2.62 -4.62 -18.39
N ARG A 145 1.31 -4.87 -18.44
CA ARG A 145 0.31 -3.80 -18.60
C ARG A 145 0.12 -3.01 -17.30
N LEU A 146 0.29 -3.65 -16.15
CA LEU A 146 0.30 -2.97 -14.85
C LEU A 146 1.54 -2.07 -14.73
N ASP A 147 2.72 -2.56 -15.11
CA ASP A 147 3.97 -1.80 -15.15
C ASP A 147 3.85 -0.61 -16.12
N THR A 148 3.30 -0.83 -17.31
CA THR A 148 3.02 0.26 -18.27
C THR A 148 2.11 1.34 -17.68
N ALA A 149 1.04 0.93 -16.97
CA ALA A 149 0.13 1.87 -16.30
C ALA A 149 0.87 2.66 -15.20
N GLN A 150 1.73 1.98 -14.43
CA GLN A 150 2.56 2.60 -13.41
C GLN A 150 3.56 3.61 -13.98
N GLN A 151 4.27 3.25 -15.05
CA GLN A 151 5.25 4.14 -15.69
C GLN A 151 4.57 5.42 -16.21
N ARG A 152 3.39 5.29 -16.83
CA ARG A 152 2.60 6.44 -17.29
C ARG A 152 2.18 7.35 -16.13
N TRP A 153 1.82 6.77 -15.00
CA TRP A 153 1.44 7.50 -13.79
C TRP A 153 2.62 8.21 -13.13
N ILE A 154 3.75 7.53 -13.00
CA ILE A 154 4.94 8.03 -12.30
C ILE A 154 5.70 9.06 -13.14
N SER A 155 5.73 8.92 -14.46
CA SER A 155 6.48 9.81 -15.36
C SER A 155 6.25 11.30 -15.07
N PRO A 156 5.02 11.84 -15.06
CA PRO A 156 4.78 13.26 -14.77
C PRO A 156 5.06 13.66 -13.31
N ILE A 157 5.10 12.71 -12.38
CA ILE A 157 5.47 12.97 -10.97
C ILE A 157 6.98 13.19 -10.84
N LEU A 158 7.77 12.45 -11.62
CA LEU A 158 9.23 12.52 -11.61
C LEU A 158 9.79 13.68 -12.43
N THR A 159 9.11 14.05 -13.52
CA THR A 159 9.63 15.04 -14.50
C THR A 159 8.87 16.35 -14.49
N GLY A 160 7.72 16.44 -13.82
CA GLY A 160 6.87 17.63 -13.82
C GLY A 160 7.33 18.72 -12.85
N SER A 161 7.23 19.98 -13.27
CA SER A 161 7.42 21.16 -12.42
C SER A 161 6.39 21.27 -11.28
N ASP A 162 5.22 20.66 -11.46
CA ASP A 162 4.07 20.71 -10.54
C ASP A 162 3.94 19.41 -9.73
N ARG A 163 5.05 18.87 -9.22
CA ARG A 163 5.01 17.71 -8.33
C ARG A 163 4.10 18.03 -7.13
N PRO A 164 2.98 17.33 -6.93
CA PRO A 164 2.11 17.61 -5.80
C PRO A 164 2.87 17.41 -4.50
N ARG A 165 2.98 18.47 -3.68
CA ARG A 165 3.75 18.45 -2.41
C ARG A 165 3.34 17.30 -1.49
N TYR A 166 2.09 16.84 -1.60
CA TYR A 166 1.48 15.87 -0.71
C TYR A 166 1.12 14.52 -1.36
N ILE A 167 1.38 14.33 -2.67
CA ILE A 167 1.51 12.95 -3.15
C ILE A 167 2.87 12.47 -2.67
N GLY A 168 2.93 12.11 -1.39
CA GLY A 168 4.02 11.30 -0.87
C GLY A 168 4.18 10.11 -1.82
N ASN A 169 5.42 9.78 -2.14
CA ASN A 169 5.75 8.74 -3.13
C ASN A 169 5.06 7.39 -2.84
N TRP A 170 4.65 7.18 -1.58
CA TRP A 170 3.75 6.11 -1.16
C TRP A 170 2.41 6.10 -1.90
N ASN A 171 1.63 7.18 -1.87
CA ASN A 171 0.29 7.21 -2.50
C ASN A 171 0.36 7.03 -4.03
N ALA A 172 1.44 7.53 -4.65
CA ALA A 172 1.69 7.35 -6.08
C ALA A 172 1.92 5.88 -6.48
N THR A 173 2.29 5.01 -5.53
CA THR A 173 2.66 3.62 -5.80
C THR A 173 1.73 2.61 -5.13
N ALA A 174 1.17 2.96 -3.96
CA ALA A 174 0.22 2.14 -3.21
C ALA A 174 -1.04 1.81 -4.02
N MET A 175 -1.46 2.70 -4.93
CA MET A 175 -2.54 2.42 -5.88
C MET A 175 -2.26 1.16 -6.72
N PHE A 176 -1.02 0.97 -7.20
CA PHE A 176 -0.66 -0.21 -8.00
C PHE A 176 -0.53 -1.47 -7.14
N MET A 177 -0.12 -1.32 -5.88
CA MET A 177 -0.18 -2.41 -4.91
C MET A 177 -1.63 -2.84 -4.67
N ALA A 178 -2.55 -1.90 -4.44
CA ALA A 178 -3.98 -2.18 -4.26
C ALA A 178 -4.59 -2.85 -5.50
N ALA A 179 -4.23 -2.38 -6.71
CA ALA A 179 -4.65 -3.00 -7.97
C ALA A 179 -4.14 -4.45 -8.12
N LEU A 180 -2.94 -4.74 -7.62
CA LEU A 180 -2.36 -6.08 -7.65
C LEU A 180 -2.98 -6.98 -6.58
N PHE A 181 -3.21 -6.47 -5.37
CA PHE A 181 -3.90 -7.20 -4.30
C PHE A 181 -5.35 -7.51 -4.67
N ALA A 182 -6.01 -6.69 -5.47
CA ALA A 182 -7.31 -7.03 -6.05
C ALA A 182 -7.25 -8.24 -7.01
N GLN A 183 -6.07 -8.69 -7.45
CA GLN A 183 -5.90 -9.72 -8.48
C GLN A 183 -4.89 -10.80 -8.02
N PRO A 184 -5.28 -11.72 -7.11
CA PRO A 184 -4.35 -12.64 -6.45
C PRO A 184 -3.66 -13.59 -7.44
N SER A 185 -4.37 -14.03 -8.49
CA SER A 185 -3.79 -14.85 -9.56
C SER A 185 -2.71 -14.10 -10.34
N LEU A 186 -2.86 -12.80 -10.54
CA LEU A 186 -1.86 -11.96 -11.19
C LEU A 186 -0.68 -11.68 -10.25
N ALA A 187 -0.96 -11.39 -8.99
CA ALA A 187 0.05 -11.18 -7.95
C ALA A 187 0.97 -12.41 -7.78
N ALA A 188 0.42 -13.63 -7.91
CA ALA A 188 1.18 -14.86 -7.82
C ALA A 188 2.21 -15.05 -8.96
N LEU A 189 2.07 -14.34 -10.08
CA LEU A 189 3.02 -14.39 -11.21
C LEU A 189 4.23 -13.47 -10.98
N GLN A 190 4.21 -12.67 -9.93
CA GLN A 190 5.22 -11.66 -9.69
C GLN A 190 6.51 -12.29 -9.14
N THR A 191 7.58 -12.24 -9.92
CA THR A 191 8.91 -12.74 -9.56
C THR A 191 9.89 -11.64 -9.13
N GLU A 192 9.56 -10.38 -9.45
CA GLU A 192 10.32 -9.19 -9.09
C GLU A 192 9.43 -8.18 -8.34
N PRO A 193 9.95 -7.40 -7.38
CA PRO A 193 9.17 -6.44 -6.59
C PRO A 193 8.77 -5.16 -7.38
N ARG A 194 8.04 -5.31 -8.49
CA ARG A 194 7.33 -4.26 -9.24
C ARG A 194 5.85 -4.21 -8.81
N PRO A 195 5.34 -3.16 -8.15
CA PRO A 195 5.69 -1.76 -8.38
C PRO A 195 6.89 -1.25 -7.56
N MET A 196 7.81 -0.54 -8.21
CA MET A 196 8.93 0.13 -7.54
C MET A 196 8.55 1.52 -7.02
N LEU A 197 9.03 1.88 -5.82
CA LEU A 197 9.02 3.26 -5.33
C LEU A 197 9.88 4.15 -6.27
N PRO A 198 9.51 5.42 -6.51
CA PRO A 198 10.32 6.32 -7.32
C PRO A 198 11.74 6.51 -6.71
N PRO A 199 12.81 6.74 -7.52
CA PRO A 199 14.16 6.99 -7.01
C PRO A 199 14.27 8.32 -6.22
N GLY A 200 15.18 8.39 -5.24
CA GLY A 200 15.54 9.63 -4.54
C GLY A 200 14.70 9.98 -3.29
N VAL A 201 14.04 8.99 -2.68
CA VAL A 201 13.21 9.18 -1.49
C VAL A 201 13.99 8.76 -0.25
N VAL A 202 14.23 9.69 0.66
CA VAL A 202 14.56 9.35 2.05
C VAL A 202 13.32 8.66 2.59
N SER A 203 13.40 7.34 2.77
CA SER A 203 12.45 6.61 3.61
C SER A 203 12.36 7.39 4.92
N VAL A 204 11.16 7.83 5.30
CA VAL A 204 10.93 8.24 6.67
C VAL A 204 11.23 7.01 7.52
N ASN A 205 12.46 6.99 8.03
CA ASN A 205 13.17 5.92 8.71
C ASN A 205 13.41 4.62 7.90
N GLU A 206 14.66 4.19 7.89
CA GLU A 206 15.16 2.85 7.56
C GLU A 206 14.60 1.74 8.50
N VAL A 207 13.43 1.94 9.09
CA VAL A 207 12.81 1.05 10.08
C VAL A 207 11.34 0.88 9.68
N GLU A 208 11.06 0.07 8.66
CA GLU A 208 9.82 -0.75 8.54
C GLU A 208 9.61 -1.39 7.16
N ILE A 209 10.26 -0.92 6.08
CA ILE A 209 10.05 -1.52 4.74
C ILE A 209 10.89 -2.81 4.54
N ARG A 210 11.86 -3.10 5.42
CA ARG A 210 12.55 -4.41 5.45
C ARG A 210 11.71 -5.55 6.08
N GLY A 211 10.49 -5.26 6.58
CA GLY A 211 9.68 -6.24 7.30
C GLY A 211 8.36 -6.70 6.66
N GLY A 212 7.84 -6.01 5.63
CA GLY A 212 6.42 -6.19 5.27
C GLY A 212 6.11 -6.65 3.85
N VAL A 213 6.70 -6.03 2.83
CA VAL A 213 6.19 -6.16 1.45
C VAL A 213 7.31 -6.49 0.44
N GLY A 214 8.53 -6.00 0.65
CA GLY A 214 9.66 -6.28 -0.25
C GLY A 214 10.27 -7.69 -0.12
N ALA A 215 10.02 -8.40 0.98
CA ALA A 215 10.59 -9.74 1.22
C ALA A 215 9.71 -10.89 0.73
N ALA A 216 8.44 -10.65 0.39
CA ALA A 216 7.50 -11.70 0.01
C ALA A 216 7.49 -12.01 -1.50
N ILE A 217 8.11 -11.16 -2.32
CA ILE A 217 7.95 -11.20 -3.78
C ILE A 217 9.26 -11.55 -4.51
N GLY A 218 10.41 -11.44 -3.85
CA GLY A 218 11.72 -11.62 -4.48
C GLY A 218 12.37 -13.01 -4.39
N GLN A 219 11.69 -14.02 -3.82
CA GLN A 219 12.23 -15.40 -3.76
C GLN A 219 11.11 -16.45 -3.87
N ALA A 220 10.26 -16.27 -4.88
CA ALA A 220 9.37 -17.31 -5.40
C ALA A 220 10.02 -18.03 -6.60
N ALA A 221 11.25 -18.49 -6.41
CA ALA A 221 11.93 -19.50 -7.22
C ALA A 221 12.64 -20.47 -6.29
#